data_AF-A0A3R9ZVW1-F1
#
_entry.id   AF-A0A3R9ZVW1-F1
#
_cell.length_a   1.000
_cell.length_b   1.000
_cell.length_c   1.000
_cell.angle_alpha   90.00
_cell.angle_beta   90.00
_cell.angle_gamma   90.00
#
_symmetry.space_group_name_H-M   'P 1'
#
loop_
_entity.id
_entity.type
_entity.pdbx_description
1 polymer ?
#
loop_
_entity_poly.entity_id
_entity_poly.type
_entity_poly.pdbx_seq_one_letter_code
_entity_poly.pdbx_strand_id
1 'polypeptide(L)'
;MNPHTGTKTGTKPKDEPPTLDRTTFGHRLRTARKRFGWTLAQLAERSGVSITTISRAERGQLALGYENFTALGRALEMDMNAMFAGAGVKPAQLDGPVVTRAGKGVVYKGLSIAYEFLGTTAAGKQMSPIVGTVHARRIHGPEDFVRHGGEEFAYVLSGEIEVHFDNGEVVHMARGDSLYFDSRLGHAYISVSRQLARIVGMTIGESGHMKSAREGEERSLPVPAARKAAKPAGPVKAPKRAAKAPRKAKGG
;
A
#
# COMPACT_ATOMS: atom_id res chain seq x y z
N MET A 1 -29.14 -45.96 22.07
CA MET A 1 -29.87 -44.69 21.92
C MET A 1 -29.12 -43.61 22.69
N ASN A 2 -28.54 -42.62 21.99
CA ASN A 2 -28.40 -41.24 22.51
C ASN A 2 -29.66 -40.47 22.03
N PRO A 3 -30.03 -39.24 22.50
CA PRO A 3 -29.14 -38.15 22.99
C PRO A 3 -29.72 -37.33 24.19
N HIS A 4 -28.95 -36.54 24.95
CA HIS A 4 -28.78 -35.09 24.70
C HIS A 4 -27.68 -34.54 25.61
N THR A 5 -26.49 -34.32 25.06
CA THR A 5 -25.53 -33.34 25.61
C THR A 5 -25.82 -32.00 24.96
N GLY A 6 -26.44 -31.10 25.71
CA GLY A 6 -26.69 -29.72 25.29
C GLY A 6 -25.37 -28.98 25.03
N THR A 7 -25.21 -28.54 23.79
CA THR A 7 -24.20 -27.58 23.37
C THR A 7 -24.46 -26.24 24.06
N LYS A 8 -23.57 -25.84 24.98
CA LYS A 8 -23.52 -24.47 25.49
C LYS A 8 -23.07 -23.55 24.34
N THR A 9 -24.01 -22.81 23.77
CA THR A 9 -23.75 -21.68 22.89
C THR A 9 -23.16 -20.54 23.72
N GLY A 10 -21.83 -20.38 23.66
CA GLY A 10 -21.16 -19.22 24.25
C GLY A 10 -21.64 -17.94 23.55
N THR A 11 -22.36 -17.08 24.27
CA THR A 11 -22.64 -15.71 23.86
C THR A 11 -21.33 -14.94 23.73
N LYS A 12 -21.03 -14.44 22.52
CA LYS A 12 -19.89 -13.53 22.27
C LYS A 12 -20.04 -12.27 23.14
N PRO A 13 -18.95 -11.72 23.73
CA PRO A 13 -18.99 -10.49 24.51
C PRO A 13 -19.53 -9.31 23.68
N LYS A 14 -20.37 -8.45 24.27
CA LYS A 14 -21.02 -7.30 23.62
C LYS A 14 -20.06 -6.15 23.23
N ASP A 15 -18.77 -6.25 23.57
CA ASP A 15 -17.80 -5.15 23.51
C ASP A 15 -16.64 -5.34 22.52
N GLU A 16 -16.59 -6.45 21.79
CA GLU A 16 -15.57 -6.65 20.76
C GLU A 16 -15.88 -5.79 19.52
N PRO A 17 -14.88 -5.11 18.91
CA PRO A 17 -15.10 -4.35 17.70
C PRO A 17 -15.69 -5.23 16.60
N PRO A 18 -16.60 -4.68 15.77
CA PRO A 18 -17.12 -5.42 14.62
C PRO A 18 -15.94 -5.88 13.76
N THR A 19 -15.77 -7.19 13.64
CA THR A 19 -14.66 -7.78 12.89
C THR A 19 -15.17 -8.26 11.55
N LEU A 20 -14.55 -7.81 10.46
CA LEU A 20 -14.78 -8.37 9.15
C LEU A 20 -13.93 -9.64 9.01
N ASP A 21 -14.52 -10.79 9.32
CA ASP A 21 -13.84 -12.06 9.16
C ASP A 21 -13.62 -12.40 7.67
N ARG A 22 -12.65 -13.28 7.41
CA ARG A 22 -12.24 -13.66 6.05
C ARG A 22 -13.37 -14.31 5.23
N THR A 23 -14.23 -15.10 5.87
CA THR A 23 -15.31 -15.81 5.20
C THR A 23 -16.40 -14.83 4.77
N THR A 24 -16.78 -13.92 5.67
CA THR A 24 -17.73 -12.84 5.40
C THR A 24 -17.20 -11.92 4.32
N PHE A 25 -15.92 -11.53 4.38
CA PHE A 25 -15.27 -10.78 3.31
C PHE A 25 -15.31 -11.52 1.97
N GLY A 26 -14.89 -12.79 1.95
CA GLY A 26 -14.88 -13.60 0.74
C GLY A 26 -16.25 -13.73 0.09
N HIS A 27 -17.31 -13.92 0.90
CA HIS A 27 -18.68 -13.96 0.42
C HIS A 27 -19.14 -12.62 -0.18
N ARG A 28 -18.78 -11.49 0.44
CA ARG A 28 -19.10 -10.14 -0.07
C ARG A 28 -18.38 -9.88 -1.39
N LEU A 29 -17.09 -10.21 -1.45
CA LEU A 29 -16.26 -10.09 -2.65
C LEU A 29 -16.86 -10.89 -3.82
N ARG A 30 -17.21 -12.16 -3.57
CA ARG A 30 -17.84 -13.03 -4.57
C ARG A 30 -19.20 -12.50 -5.03
N THR A 31 -20.03 -12.01 -4.10
CA THR A 31 -21.34 -11.44 -4.39
C THR A 31 -21.22 -10.21 -5.28
N ALA A 32 -20.31 -9.29 -4.95
CA ALA A 32 -20.07 -8.10 -5.77
C ALA A 32 -19.57 -8.46 -7.17
N ARG A 33 -18.57 -9.35 -7.29
CA ARG A 33 -18.08 -9.79 -8.59
C ARG A 33 -19.20 -10.39 -9.46
N LYS A 34 -20.04 -11.23 -8.86
CA LYS A 34 -21.19 -11.84 -9.55
C LYS A 34 -22.25 -10.81 -9.96
N ARG A 35 -22.45 -9.73 -9.19
CA ARG A 35 -23.37 -8.64 -9.54
C ARG A 35 -22.96 -7.94 -10.84
N PHE A 36 -21.67 -7.82 -11.11
CA PHE A 36 -21.14 -7.33 -12.38
C PHE A 36 -21.08 -8.40 -13.49
N GLY A 37 -21.46 -9.65 -13.20
CA GLY A 37 -21.37 -10.75 -14.15
C GLY A 37 -19.93 -11.19 -14.48
N TRP A 38 -18.94 -10.80 -13.67
CA TRP A 38 -17.53 -11.02 -14.01
C TRP A 38 -17.03 -12.42 -13.61
N THR A 39 -16.15 -12.98 -14.43
CA THR A 39 -15.31 -14.14 -14.08
C THR A 39 -14.18 -13.73 -13.14
N LEU A 40 -13.50 -14.71 -12.53
CA LEU A 40 -12.30 -14.42 -11.72
C LEU A 40 -11.20 -13.76 -12.56
N ALA A 41 -11.01 -14.19 -13.81
CA ALA A 41 -10.04 -13.60 -14.74
C ALA A 41 -10.37 -12.14 -15.05
N GLN A 42 -11.64 -11.83 -15.26
CA GLN A 42 -12.09 -10.46 -15.50
C GLN A 42 -11.87 -9.54 -14.28
N LEU A 43 -12.09 -10.05 -13.06
CA LEU A 43 -11.76 -9.28 -11.86
C LEU A 43 -10.25 -9.13 -11.68
N ALA A 44 -9.47 -10.16 -11.96
CA ALA A 44 -8.01 -10.10 -11.89
C ALA A 44 -7.46 -9.00 -12.81
N GLU A 45 -7.93 -8.96 -14.06
CA GLU A 45 -7.55 -7.93 -15.04
C GLU A 45 -7.84 -6.50 -14.53
N ARG A 46 -9.02 -6.29 -13.92
CA ARG A 46 -9.46 -4.97 -13.45
C ARG A 46 -8.79 -4.52 -12.15
N SER A 47 -8.41 -5.47 -11.30
CA SER A 47 -7.86 -5.19 -9.97
C SER A 47 -6.35 -5.29 -9.91
N GLY A 48 -5.70 -5.90 -10.91
CA GLY A 48 -4.28 -6.28 -10.86
C GLY A 48 -3.97 -7.42 -9.88
N VAL A 49 -4.98 -7.98 -9.20
CA VAL A 49 -4.81 -9.05 -8.22
C VAL A 49 -4.88 -10.41 -8.91
N SER A 50 -3.94 -11.31 -8.60
CA SER A 50 -3.90 -12.63 -9.26
C SER A 50 -5.22 -13.42 -9.07
N ILE A 51 -5.59 -14.19 -10.10
CA ILE A 51 -6.77 -15.09 -10.07
C ILE A 51 -6.72 -16.02 -8.85
N THR A 52 -5.54 -16.56 -8.55
CA THR A 52 -5.33 -17.47 -7.41
C THR A 52 -5.59 -16.77 -6.07
N THR A 53 -5.09 -15.54 -5.92
CA THR A 53 -5.31 -14.70 -4.73
C THR A 53 -6.80 -14.41 -4.55
N ILE A 54 -7.49 -13.97 -5.61
CA ILE A 54 -8.94 -13.69 -5.59
C ILE A 54 -9.73 -14.95 -5.23
N SER A 55 -9.41 -16.07 -5.88
CA SER A 55 -10.08 -17.36 -5.67
C SER A 55 -9.97 -17.84 -4.22
N ARG A 56 -8.79 -17.71 -3.60
CA ARG A 56 -8.57 -18.04 -2.18
C ARG A 56 -9.27 -17.06 -1.25
N ALA A 57 -9.25 -15.77 -1.58
CA ALA A 57 -9.93 -14.73 -0.80
C ALA A 57 -11.45 -14.93 -0.79
N GLU A 58 -12.07 -15.21 -1.94
CA GLU A 58 -13.52 -15.49 -2.04
C GLU A 58 -13.97 -16.71 -1.23
N ARG A 59 -13.06 -17.67 -1.01
CA ARG A 59 -13.30 -18.84 -0.14
C ARG A 59 -12.93 -18.62 1.33
N GLY A 60 -12.51 -17.41 1.71
CA GLY A 60 -12.05 -17.10 3.07
C GLY A 60 -10.74 -17.78 3.48
N GLN A 61 -9.99 -18.33 2.51
CA GLN A 61 -8.77 -19.12 2.75
C GLN A 61 -7.50 -18.26 2.87
N LEU A 62 -7.59 -16.96 2.61
CA LEU A 62 -6.46 -16.04 2.60
C LEU A 62 -6.89 -14.66 3.15
N ALA A 63 -6.09 -14.10 4.05
CA ALA A 63 -6.17 -12.67 4.38
C ALA A 63 -5.41 -11.90 3.30
N LEU A 64 -5.98 -10.80 2.83
CA LEU A 64 -5.33 -9.91 1.88
C LEU A 64 -4.45 -8.91 2.62
N GLY A 65 -3.35 -8.52 1.99
CA GLY A 65 -2.67 -7.26 2.31
C GLY A 65 -3.55 -6.06 1.96
N TYR A 66 -3.22 -4.89 2.49
CA TYR A 66 -3.99 -3.67 2.28
C TYR A 66 -4.13 -3.28 0.80
N GLU A 67 -3.06 -3.43 0.02
CA GLU A 67 -3.05 -3.22 -1.43
C GLU A 67 -4.10 -4.05 -2.15
N ASN A 68 -4.02 -5.38 -2.04
CA ASN A 68 -4.98 -6.27 -2.69
C ASN A 68 -6.42 -6.04 -2.19
N PHE A 69 -6.58 -5.72 -0.91
CA PHE A 69 -7.88 -5.40 -0.32
C PHE A 69 -8.49 -4.14 -0.95
N THR A 70 -7.72 -3.05 -1.03
CA THR A 70 -8.17 -1.78 -1.61
C THR A 70 -8.33 -1.87 -3.13
N ALA A 71 -7.43 -2.56 -3.83
CA ALA A 71 -7.49 -2.76 -5.27
C ALA A 71 -8.76 -3.52 -5.70
N LEU A 72 -9.12 -4.58 -4.97
CA LEU A 72 -10.36 -5.31 -5.21
C LEU A 72 -11.60 -4.48 -4.86
N GLY A 73 -11.55 -3.70 -3.76
CA GLY A 73 -12.62 -2.78 -3.40
C GLY A 73 -12.90 -1.76 -4.51
N ARG A 74 -11.85 -1.11 -5.01
CA ARG A 74 -11.91 -0.15 -6.13
C ARG A 74 -12.46 -0.80 -7.40
N ALA A 75 -11.92 -1.96 -7.80
CA ALA A 75 -12.32 -2.63 -9.04
C ALA A 75 -13.79 -3.07 -9.05
N LEU A 76 -14.33 -3.43 -7.89
CA LEU A 76 -15.72 -3.86 -7.74
C LEU A 76 -16.67 -2.70 -7.41
N GLU A 77 -16.20 -1.45 -7.49
CA GLU A 77 -16.93 -0.25 -7.04
C GLU A 77 -17.54 -0.45 -5.64
N MET A 78 -16.89 -1.29 -4.84
CA MET A 78 -17.26 -1.53 -3.47
C MET A 78 -16.62 -0.39 -2.71
N ASP A 79 -17.47 0.53 -2.26
CA ASP A 79 -17.06 1.38 -1.16
C ASP A 79 -16.51 0.44 -0.07
N MET A 80 -15.28 0.68 0.37
CA MET A 80 -14.64 -0.08 1.44
C MET A 80 -15.62 -0.17 2.63
N ASN A 81 -16.36 0.92 2.86
CA ASN A 81 -17.47 1.01 3.79
C ASN A 81 -18.60 -0.01 3.56
N ALA A 82 -19.00 -0.27 2.31
CA ALA A 82 -19.99 -1.30 1.97
C ALA A 82 -19.45 -2.72 2.21
N MET A 83 -18.13 -2.94 2.11
CA MET A 83 -17.50 -4.20 2.55
C MET A 83 -17.56 -4.39 4.07
N PHE A 84 -17.69 -3.30 4.82
CA PHE A 84 -17.75 -3.29 6.29
C PHE A 84 -19.17 -3.19 6.87
N ALA A 85 -20.13 -2.67 6.10
CA ALA A 85 -21.52 -2.54 6.51
C ALA A 85 -22.11 -3.92 6.81
N GLY A 86 -22.25 -4.26 8.09
CA GLY A 86 -23.12 -5.35 8.54
C GLY A 86 -24.54 -5.14 8.00
N ALA A 87 -25.30 -6.22 7.86
CA ALA A 87 -26.66 -6.26 7.31
C ALA A 87 -27.58 -5.12 7.81
N GLY A 88 -27.58 -3.96 7.12
CA GLY A 88 -28.52 -2.86 7.39
C GLY A 88 -27.96 -1.43 7.39
N VAL A 89 -26.64 -1.21 7.49
CA VAL A 89 -26.11 0.17 7.51
C VAL A 89 -25.67 0.59 6.12
N LYS A 90 -26.49 1.38 5.42
CA LYS A 90 -26.09 2.00 4.16
C LYS A 90 -25.18 3.20 4.46
N PRO A 91 -23.98 3.29 3.85
CA PRO A 91 -23.18 4.50 3.90
C PRO A 91 -24.02 5.72 3.47
N ALA A 92 -23.93 6.81 4.23
CA ALA A 92 -24.58 8.07 3.91
C ALA A 92 -23.55 9.02 3.27
N GLN A 93 -24.00 9.93 2.42
CA GLN A 93 -23.14 10.97 1.86
C GLN A 93 -22.53 11.79 3.00
N LEU A 94 -21.26 12.18 2.83
CA LEU A 94 -20.52 12.97 3.83
C LEU A 94 -20.97 14.44 3.81
N ASP A 95 -22.17 14.70 4.33
CA ASP A 95 -22.77 16.04 4.43
C ASP A 95 -22.72 16.63 5.86
N GLY A 96 -22.15 15.88 6.81
CA GLY A 96 -22.03 16.25 8.22
C GLY A 96 -21.03 15.38 8.98
N PRO A 97 -20.84 15.61 10.30
CA PRO A 97 -19.86 14.87 11.08
C PRO A 97 -20.25 13.39 11.21
N VAL A 98 -19.30 12.51 10.95
CA VAL A 98 -19.43 11.07 11.19
C VAL A 98 -18.53 10.66 12.33
N VAL A 99 -19.12 10.06 13.38
CA VAL A 99 -18.39 9.65 14.59
C VAL A 99 -18.23 8.15 14.63
N THR A 100 -16.97 7.68 14.62
CA THR A 100 -16.63 6.31 15.04
C THR A 100 -16.24 6.35 16.50
N ARG A 101 -17.04 5.71 17.37
CA ARG A 101 -16.72 5.61 18.80
C ARG A 101 -15.56 4.64 19.00
N ALA A 102 -14.78 4.86 20.06
CA ALA A 102 -13.62 4.02 20.37
C ALA A 102 -14.00 2.53 20.44
N GLY A 103 -13.23 1.68 19.75
CA GLY A 103 -13.47 0.23 19.68
C GLY A 103 -14.73 -0.15 18.89
N LYS A 104 -15.36 0.79 18.19
CA LYS A 104 -16.48 0.53 17.28
C LYS A 104 -16.09 0.66 15.81
N GLY A 105 -14.80 0.88 15.52
CA GLY A 105 -14.28 0.77 14.16
C GLY A 105 -14.32 -0.68 13.67
N VAL A 106 -14.26 -0.86 12.36
CA VAL A 106 -14.37 -2.19 11.75
C VAL A 106 -12.99 -2.79 11.59
N VAL A 107 -12.76 -3.92 12.24
CA VAL A 107 -11.44 -4.55 12.28
C VAL A 107 -11.29 -5.55 11.15
N TYR A 108 -10.23 -5.37 10.34
CA TYR A 108 -9.73 -6.35 9.39
C TYR A 108 -8.33 -6.80 9.80
N LYS A 109 -8.15 -8.11 10.00
CA LYS A 109 -6.86 -8.68 10.36
C LYS A 109 -6.06 -8.99 9.08
N GLY A 110 -5.23 -8.04 8.66
CA GLY A 110 -4.31 -8.22 7.55
C GLY A 110 -3.03 -8.95 7.96
N LEU A 111 -2.14 -9.14 6.98
CA LEU A 111 -0.91 -9.93 7.14
C LEU A 111 0.09 -9.29 8.10
N SER A 112 0.31 -7.98 8.02
CA SER A 112 1.32 -7.28 8.84
C SER A 112 0.71 -6.38 9.91
N ILE A 113 -0.51 -5.93 9.67
CA ILE A 113 -1.24 -4.97 10.50
C ILE A 113 -2.68 -5.46 10.67
N ALA A 114 -3.23 -5.29 11.87
CA ALA A 114 -4.67 -5.32 12.07
C ALA A 114 -5.21 -3.90 11.91
N TYR A 115 -6.12 -3.72 10.95
CA TYR A 115 -6.66 -2.43 10.54
C TYR A 115 -8.02 -2.22 11.20
N GLU A 116 -8.13 -1.26 12.11
CA GLU A 116 -9.43 -0.74 12.57
C GLU A 116 -9.83 0.43 11.66
N PHE A 117 -10.73 0.19 10.70
CA PHE A 117 -11.23 1.20 9.79
C PHE A 117 -12.20 2.15 10.49
N LEU A 118 -11.99 3.45 10.29
CA LEU A 118 -12.78 4.52 10.87
C LEU A 118 -13.63 5.25 9.81
N GLY A 119 -14.68 5.93 10.26
CA GLY A 119 -15.60 6.67 9.41
C GLY A 119 -16.28 5.78 8.37
N THR A 120 -16.53 4.51 8.71
CA THR A 120 -17.00 3.49 7.75
C THR A 120 -18.44 3.66 7.30
N THR A 121 -19.15 4.67 7.80
CA THR A 121 -20.51 5.02 7.39
C THR A 121 -20.58 6.23 6.47
N ALA A 122 -19.43 6.85 6.14
CA ALA A 122 -19.33 8.02 5.27
C ALA A 122 -18.95 7.63 3.84
N ALA A 123 -19.92 7.72 2.91
CA ALA A 123 -19.70 7.55 1.48
C ALA A 123 -18.98 8.78 0.88
N GLY A 124 -18.20 8.56 -0.18
CA GLY A 124 -17.55 9.64 -0.95
C GLY A 124 -16.38 10.33 -0.24
N LYS A 125 -15.94 9.82 0.92
CA LYS A 125 -14.78 10.35 1.64
C LYS A 125 -13.49 10.19 0.80
N GLN A 126 -12.66 11.23 0.79
CA GLN A 126 -11.38 11.24 0.07
C GLN A 126 -10.29 10.42 0.80
N MET A 127 -10.41 10.32 2.12
CA MET A 127 -9.44 9.66 2.99
C MET A 127 -10.00 8.40 3.63
N SER A 128 -9.13 7.42 3.82
CA SER A 128 -9.40 6.19 4.58
C SER A 128 -8.60 6.21 5.88
N PRO A 129 -9.17 6.73 6.97
CA PRO A 129 -8.51 6.73 8.28
C PRO A 129 -8.62 5.35 8.94
N ILE A 130 -7.53 4.93 9.56
CA ILE A 130 -7.42 3.68 10.32
C ILE A 130 -6.73 3.93 11.66
N VAL A 131 -6.99 3.04 12.62
CA VAL A 131 -6.02 2.72 13.67
C VAL A 131 -5.40 1.37 13.35
N GLY A 132 -4.09 1.36 13.12
CA GLY A 132 -3.32 0.16 12.84
C GLY A 132 -2.71 -0.41 14.11
N THR A 133 -2.82 -1.72 14.32
CA THR A 133 -1.97 -2.47 15.26
C THR A 133 -0.94 -3.25 14.46
N VAL A 134 0.31 -2.82 14.49
CA VAL A 134 1.41 -3.42 13.73
C VAL A 134 1.90 -4.64 14.49
N HIS A 135 1.70 -5.83 13.90
CA HIS A 135 2.05 -7.10 14.52
C HIS A 135 3.18 -7.86 13.82
N ALA A 136 3.50 -7.47 12.58
CA ALA A 136 4.72 -7.92 11.91
C ALA A 136 5.96 -7.53 12.71
N ARG A 137 6.91 -8.47 12.78
CA ARG A 137 8.20 -8.33 13.48
C ARG A 137 9.40 -8.42 12.56
N ARG A 138 9.18 -8.83 11.32
CA ARG A 138 10.19 -9.05 10.29
C ARG A 138 9.52 -9.00 8.92
N ILE A 139 10.33 -8.71 7.93
CA ILE A 139 9.98 -8.78 6.50
C ILE A 139 10.51 -10.11 5.97
N HIS A 140 9.66 -10.84 5.26
CA HIS A 140 9.94 -12.17 4.72
C HIS A 140 10.39 -12.12 3.27
N GLY A 141 9.92 -11.13 2.51
CA GLY A 141 10.21 -11.00 1.10
C GLY A 141 9.50 -9.81 0.46
N PRO A 142 9.65 -9.64 -0.86
CA PRO A 142 9.05 -8.54 -1.62
C PRO A 142 7.52 -8.46 -1.47
N GLU A 143 6.84 -9.57 -1.19
CA GLU A 143 5.39 -9.66 -1.02
C GLU A 143 4.85 -8.96 0.24
N ASP A 144 5.71 -8.63 1.19
CA ASP A 144 5.35 -7.87 2.40
C ASP A 144 5.30 -6.36 2.14
N PHE A 145 5.91 -5.88 1.05
CA PHE A 145 5.88 -4.48 0.65
C PHE A 145 4.59 -4.19 -0.09
N VAL A 146 3.82 -3.25 0.46
CA VAL A 146 2.56 -2.79 -0.09
C VAL A 146 2.81 -1.56 -0.97
N ARG A 147 2.12 -1.48 -2.10
CA ARG A 147 2.07 -0.29 -2.95
C ARG A 147 0.64 0.13 -3.18
N HIS A 148 0.37 1.42 -3.20
CA HIS A 148 -0.91 1.92 -3.67
C HIS A 148 -0.80 3.34 -4.19
N GLY A 149 -1.66 3.69 -5.14
CA GLY A 149 -1.68 5.05 -5.68
C GLY A 149 -2.26 6.03 -4.66
N GLY A 150 -1.50 7.09 -4.37
CA GLY A 150 -1.93 8.20 -3.52
C GLY A 150 -0.88 8.56 -2.47
N GLU A 151 -1.36 9.09 -1.35
CA GLU A 151 -0.54 9.62 -0.28
C GLU A 151 -0.91 8.89 1.01
N GLU A 152 0.09 8.60 1.84
CA GLU A 152 -0.09 7.95 3.12
C GLU A 152 0.56 8.76 4.23
N PHE A 153 -0.22 8.93 5.29
CA PHE A 153 0.18 9.54 6.54
C PHE A 153 0.12 8.50 7.65
N ALA A 154 1.20 8.36 8.41
CA ALA A 154 1.27 7.54 9.60
C ALA A 154 1.67 8.39 10.81
N TYR A 155 1.07 8.11 11.98
CA TYR A 155 1.39 8.74 13.25
C TYR A 155 1.44 7.69 14.35
N VAL A 156 2.53 7.63 15.12
CA VAL A 156 2.71 6.59 16.15
C VAL A 156 2.02 6.97 17.45
N LEU A 157 0.99 6.19 17.82
CA LEU A 157 0.25 6.37 19.07
C LEU A 157 0.97 5.74 20.27
N SER A 158 1.57 4.57 20.08
CA SER A 158 2.27 3.83 21.14
C SER A 158 3.23 2.79 20.56
N GLY A 159 4.29 2.49 21.30
CA GLY A 159 5.34 1.58 20.83
C GLY A 159 6.25 2.25 19.80
N GLU A 160 7.00 1.44 19.08
CA GLU A 160 7.96 1.86 18.07
C GLU A 160 7.81 0.98 16.83
N ILE A 161 7.96 1.60 15.67
CA ILE A 161 7.89 0.95 14.36
C ILE A 161 9.12 1.28 13.53
N GLU A 162 9.40 0.42 12.56
CA GLU A 162 10.18 0.79 11.38
C GLU A 162 9.28 0.71 10.15
N VAL A 163 9.42 1.71 9.28
CA VAL A 163 8.86 1.70 7.93
C VAL A 163 10.00 1.44 6.97
N HIS A 164 9.96 0.28 6.34
CA HIS A 164 10.94 -0.14 5.33
C HIS A 164 10.38 0.19 3.96
N PHE A 165 11.21 0.78 3.12
CA PHE A 165 10.90 1.09 1.75
C PHE A 165 11.66 0.19 0.78
N ASP A 166 11.06 -0.09 -0.37
CA ASP A 166 11.63 -0.97 -1.40
C ASP A 166 12.86 -0.37 -2.12
N ASN A 167 13.11 0.93 -1.94
CA ASN A 167 14.33 1.61 -2.34
C ASN A 167 15.51 1.39 -1.35
N GLY A 168 15.28 0.64 -0.26
CA GLY A 168 16.26 0.34 0.79
C GLY A 168 16.28 1.33 1.94
N GLU A 169 15.48 2.40 1.90
CA GLU A 169 15.34 3.34 3.01
C GLU A 169 14.58 2.69 4.18
N VAL A 170 15.02 2.97 5.41
CA VAL A 170 14.36 2.50 6.63
C VAL A 170 14.19 3.68 7.56
N VAL A 171 12.95 3.95 7.95
CA VAL A 171 12.59 5.03 8.87
C VAL A 171 12.13 4.44 10.19
N HIS A 172 12.93 4.64 11.24
CA HIS A 172 12.53 4.32 12.60
C HIS A 172 11.64 5.42 13.17
N MET A 173 10.52 5.06 13.81
CA MET A 173 9.56 6.01 14.38
C MET A 173 9.12 5.58 15.77
N ALA A 174 9.20 6.50 16.71
CA ALA A 174 8.74 6.33 18.08
C ALA A 174 7.42 7.07 18.32
N ARG A 175 6.83 6.88 19.50
CA ARG A 175 5.59 7.55 19.89
C ARG A 175 5.67 9.07 19.66
N GLY A 176 4.70 9.59 18.93
CA GLY A 176 4.60 11.01 18.61
C GLY A 176 5.15 11.38 17.23
N ASP A 177 5.95 10.51 16.62
CA ASP A 177 6.49 10.72 15.29
C ASP A 177 5.44 10.49 14.21
N SER A 178 5.63 11.16 13.08
CA SER A 178 4.78 11.04 11.91
C SER A 178 5.57 10.91 10.61
N LEU A 179 5.01 10.24 9.63
CA LEU A 179 5.57 10.03 8.31
C LEU A 179 4.51 10.36 7.26
N TYR A 180 4.88 11.09 6.22
CA TYR A 180 4.04 11.42 5.07
C TYR A 180 4.80 11.11 3.80
N PHE A 181 4.24 10.30 2.91
CA PHE A 181 4.96 9.81 1.74
C PHE A 181 4.05 9.42 0.57
N ASP A 182 4.64 9.32 -0.61
CA ASP A 182 3.98 8.77 -1.80
C ASP A 182 3.83 7.26 -1.66
N SER A 183 2.59 6.79 -1.55
CA SER A 183 2.28 5.39 -1.26
C SER A 183 2.62 4.41 -2.38
N ARG A 184 3.06 4.89 -3.54
CA ARG A 184 3.57 4.05 -4.62
C ARG A 184 4.96 3.51 -4.31
N LEU A 185 5.70 4.20 -3.43
CA LEU A 185 6.91 3.65 -2.85
C LEU A 185 6.51 2.43 -2.02
N GLY A 186 7.08 1.27 -2.35
CA GLY A 186 6.73 0.03 -1.71
C GLY A 186 7.12 0.13 -0.25
N HIS A 187 6.20 -0.13 0.67
CA HIS A 187 6.43 0.10 2.09
C HIS A 187 5.93 -1.07 2.94
N ALA A 188 6.66 -1.37 4.01
CA ALA A 188 6.33 -2.39 4.98
C ALA A 188 6.54 -1.86 6.41
N TYR A 189 5.54 -2.06 7.26
CA TYR A 189 5.60 -1.69 8.67
C TYR A 189 5.97 -2.90 9.51
N ILE A 190 6.97 -2.75 10.39
CA ILE A 190 7.25 -3.72 11.45
C ILE A 190 7.24 -3.03 12.81
N SER A 191 6.82 -3.75 13.84
CA SER A 191 6.93 -3.28 15.22
C SER A 191 8.27 -3.74 15.81
N VAL A 192 9.02 -2.79 16.36
CA VAL A 192 10.33 -3.03 17.00
C VAL A 192 10.29 -2.92 18.53
N SER A 193 9.20 -2.42 19.10
CA SER A 193 8.99 -2.39 20.55
C SER A 193 8.54 -3.74 21.13
N ARG A 194 8.78 -4.00 22.42
CA ARG A 194 8.31 -5.24 23.08
C ARG A 194 6.80 -5.46 22.95
N GLN A 195 6.00 -4.43 23.18
CA GLN A 195 4.55 -4.47 22.92
C GLN A 195 4.27 -4.12 21.46
N LEU A 196 3.13 -4.59 20.93
CA LEU A 196 2.71 -4.23 19.57
C LEU A 196 2.52 -2.72 19.47
N ALA A 197 3.08 -2.12 18.42
CA ALA A 197 2.91 -0.71 18.16
C ALA A 197 1.53 -0.40 17.59
N ARG A 198 1.03 0.81 17.89
CA ARG A 198 -0.23 1.34 17.36
C ARG A 198 0.04 2.61 16.59
N ILE A 199 -0.60 2.75 15.45
CA ILE A 199 -0.52 3.93 14.60
C ILE A 199 -1.91 4.46 14.25
N VAL A 200 -2.03 5.77 14.03
CA VAL A 200 -3.04 6.30 13.12
C VAL A 200 -2.46 6.21 11.72
N GLY A 201 -3.22 5.63 10.81
CA GLY A 201 -2.89 5.62 9.39
C GLY A 201 -3.99 6.37 8.63
N MET A 202 -3.61 7.05 7.57
CA MET A 202 -4.54 7.71 6.67
C MET A 202 -4.01 7.62 5.25
N THR A 203 -4.81 7.03 4.37
CA THR A 203 -4.47 6.97 2.95
C THR A 203 -5.49 7.75 2.15
N ILE A 204 -5.03 8.52 1.18
CA ILE A 204 -5.88 9.13 0.14
C ILE A 204 -5.52 8.52 -1.21
N GLY A 205 -6.46 8.55 -2.16
CA GLY A 205 -6.16 8.20 -3.55
C GLY A 205 -5.29 9.25 -4.23
N GLU A 206 -4.83 8.97 -5.45
CA GLU A 206 -4.09 9.95 -6.24
C GLU A 206 -4.92 11.22 -6.49
N SER A 207 -4.40 12.35 -6.00
CA SER A 207 -5.03 13.66 -6.10
C SER A 207 -4.69 14.36 -7.42
N GLY A 208 -5.49 15.36 -7.81
CA GLY A 208 -5.16 16.23 -8.94
C GLY A 208 -3.83 16.97 -8.74
N HIS A 209 -3.52 17.36 -7.49
CA HIS A 209 -2.25 18.01 -7.14
C HIS A 209 -1.04 17.10 -7.41
N MET A 210 -1.14 15.83 -7.03
CA MET A 210 -0.11 14.82 -7.32
C MET A 210 0.15 14.69 -8.83
N LYS A 211 -0.91 14.69 -9.65
CA LYS A 211 -0.78 14.61 -11.12
C LYS A 211 -0.10 15.85 -11.68
N SER A 212 -0.56 17.04 -11.29
CA SER A 212 0.02 18.31 -11.76
C SER A 212 1.49 18.48 -11.37
N ALA A 213 1.89 18.05 -10.16
CA ALA A 213 3.28 18.13 -9.72
C ALA A 213 4.23 17.29 -10.62
N ARG A 214 3.80 16.08 -11.01
CA ARG A 214 4.59 15.20 -11.88
C ARG A 214 4.69 15.70 -13.31
N GLU A 215 3.59 16.20 -13.86
CA GLU A 215 3.59 16.83 -15.19
C GLU A 215 4.47 18.08 -15.22
N GLY A 216 4.57 18.80 -14.10
CA GLY A 216 5.49 19.92 -13.91
C GLY A 216 6.96 19.48 -13.90
N GLU A 217 7.30 18.38 -13.23
CA GLU A 217 8.64 17.79 -13.26
C GLU A 217 9.04 17.33 -14.67
N GLU A 218 8.16 16.63 -15.41
CA GLU A 218 8.43 16.20 -16.79
C GLU A 218 8.70 17.38 -17.74
N ARG A 219 8.02 18.50 -17.55
CA ARG A 219 8.28 19.74 -18.32
C ARG A 219 9.57 20.45 -17.93
N SER A 220 10.13 20.14 -16.76
CA SER A 220 11.34 20.77 -16.23
C SER A 220 12.64 20.01 -16.53
N LEU A 221 12.55 18.77 -17.04
CA LEU A 221 13.73 18.01 -17.48
C LEU A 221 14.30 18.64 -18.77
N PRO A 222 15.58 19.02 -18.81
CA PRO A 222 16.18 19.56 -20.03
C PRO A 222 16.15 18.48 -21.13
N VAL A 223 15.52 18.81 -22.26
CA VAL A 223 15.61 18.02 -23.50
C VAL A 223 17.11 17.79 -23.77
N PRO A 224 17.58 16.55 -23.99
CA PRO A 224 18.97 16.31 -24.30
C PRO A 224 19.31 17.09 -25.57
N ALA A 225 20.24 18.04 -25.45
CA ALA A 225 20.67 18.87 -26.56
C ALA A 225 21.08 17.95 -27.72
N ALA A 226 20.38 18.08 -28.84
CA ALA A 226 20.70 17.35 -30.06
C ALA A 226 22.20 17.53 -30.34
N ARG A 227 22.94 16.41 -30.40
CA ARG A 227 24.35 16.39 -30.81
C ARG A 227 24.44 17.12 -32.15
N LYS A 228 24.98 18.33 -32.15
CA LYS A 228 25.37 19.00 -33.39
C LYS A 228 26.39 18.10 -34.09
N ALA A 229 26.05 17.65 -35.29
CA ALA A 229 26.97 16.93 -36.16
C ALA A 229 28.28 17.73 -36.29
N ALA A 230 29.39 17.10 -35.93
CA ALA A 230 30.70 17.71 -36.06
C ALA A 230 31.00 17.96 -37.55
N LYS A 231 31.37 19.20 -37.89
CA LYS A 231 31.90 19.54 -39.22
C LYS A 231 33.22 18.80 -39.45
N PRO A 232 33.53 18.35 -40.68
CA PRO A 232 34.79 17.68 -40.98
C PRO A 232 35.96 18.66 -40.82
N ALA A 233 37.02 18.20 -40.16
CA ALA A 233 38.25 18.96 -39.97
C ALA A 233 38.97 19.15 -41.32
N GLY A 234 39.33 20.41 -41.63
CA GLY A 234 40.21 20.75 -42.75
C GLY A 234 41.66 20.27 -42.53
N PRO A 235 42.50 20.26 -43.58
CA PRO A 235 43.77 19.57 -43.55
C PRO A 235 44.79 20.26 -42.65
N VAL A 236 45.41 19.47 -41.76
CA VAL A 236 46.46 19.91 -40.84
C VAL A 236 47.81 19.94 -41.56
N LYS A 237 48.49 21.10 -41.55
CA LYS A 237 49.86 21.25 -42.05
C LYS A 237 50.88 20.56 -41.12
N ALA A 238 51.82 19.82 -41.70
CA ALA A 238 52.86 19.09 -40.99
C ALA A 238 53.96 20.01 -40.39
N PRO A 239 54.46 19.74 -39.17
CA PRO A 239 55.58 20.47 -38.59
C PRO A 239 56.95 19.87 -38.99
N LYS A 240 57.95 20.75 -39.14
CA LYS A 240 59.35 20.45 -39.50
C LYS A 240 60.09 19.73 -38.36
N ARG A 241 60.85 18.68 -38.71
CA ARG A 241 61.75 17.93 -37.81
C ARG A 241 62.96 18.77 -37.37
N ALA A 242 63.24 18.76 -36.08
CA ALA A 242 64.54 19.14 -35.51
C ALA A 242 65.30 17.88 -35.08
N ALA A 243 66.57 17.79 -35.45
CA ALA A 243 67.46 16.66 -35.19
C ALA A 243 68.00 16.67 -33.75
N LYS A 244 68.18 15.49 -33.15
CA LYS A 244 68.99 15.29 -31.94
C LYS A 244 69.98 14.14 -32.15
N ALA A 245 71.25 14.43 -31.85
CA ALA A 245 72.43 13.56 -31.94
C ALA A 245 72.53 12.59 -30.73
N PRO A 246 73.39 11.55 -30.79
CA PRO A 246 73.25 10.34 -29.96
C PRO A 246 74.06 10.41 -28.66
N ARG A 247 73.64 9.66 -27.64
CA ARG A 247 74.48 9.32 -26.48
C ARG A 247 74.67 7.81 -26.35
N LYS A 248 75.94 7.47 -26.13
CA LYS A 248 76.58 6.16 -26.11
C LYS A 248 76.09 5.25 -24.98
N ALA A 249 76.08 3.95 -25.28
CA ALA A 249 76.03 2.84 -24.34
C ALA A 249 77.36 2.69 -23.57
N LYS A 250 77.29 2.21 -22.32
CA LYS A 250 78.29 1.36 -21.68
C LYS A 250 77.61 0.48 -20.62
N GLY A 251 77.79 -0.83 -20.76
CA GLY A 251 77.56 -1.81 -19.71
C GLY A 251 78.81 -1.96 -18.82
N GLY A 252 78.62 -2.68 -17.71
CA GLY A 252 79.58 -2.98 -16.66
C GLY A 252 78.83 -3.17 -15.36
#